data_AF-A0A7C7JW75-F1
#
_entry.id   AF-A0A7C7JW75-F1
#
_cell.length_a   1.000
_cell.length_b   1.000
_cell.length_c   1.000
_cell.angle_alpha   90.00
_cell.angle_beta   90.00
_cell.angle_gamma   90.00
#
_symmetry.space_group_name_H-M   'P 1'
#
loop_
_entity.id
_entity.type
_entity.pdbx_description
1 polymer ?
#
loop_
_entity_poly.entity_id
_entity_poly.type
_entity_poly.pdbx_seq_one_letter_code
_entity_poly.pdbx_strand_id
1 'polypeptide(L)'
;MDDNFSPRVKDVIAYSKEEALRLGHDFIGTEHLMLGLLRDGNGKAINILNALDIDLNHLRRKVEILSPANPNTSITSNEKKNLHLTRQAERALKTTFLEAKLFQSTSINTAHLLLCILRNENDPTTKLLNKLKVDYDNVKEQFKSMITNDDNFEDITGSPKAEFPDDDAQQDDASKDIFNSPSSKSNKKSKTPVLDNFGRDLTAMAEEGKLDPVVGREKEIERVSQILSRRKKNNPLLIGEPGVGKSAIAEGLANRIVSKKVSRILFNKRVVTLDLASLVAGTKYRGQFEERMKAVMNELEKNDDVILFIDEIHTIVGAGGATGSLDASNMFKPALARGEIQCIGATTLDEYRQYIEKDGALERRFQKVIVEPTTVEETIQILNNIKAKYEDHHNVEYTDEAIEACVKLTNRYMTDRFLPDKAIDALDEAGSRVHITNIDVPKQILELEKKLEEVRETKNSVVKKQKYEEAARLRDDEKRIEKELAVAQEKWEEETKLHRETVTEDNVADVISMMTGVPVNRIAQTESNKLAQLPELIKGKVIGQDDAVAKVVKAIQRNRAGLKDPNKPIGSFIFLGQTGVGKTQLAKVLSKQLFDSEESLIRIDMSEYMEKFAISRLV
;
A
#
# COMPACT_ATOMS: atom_id res chain seq x y z
N MET A 1 22.61 3.99 -8.91
CA MET A 1 22.20 5.34 -8.45
C MET A 1 21.32 6.00 -9.51
N ASP A 2 20.52 5.22 -10.27
CA ASP A 2 20.28 5.54 -11.70
C ASP A 2 18.82 5.69 -12.13
N ASP A 3 17.85 5.40 -11.27
CA ASP A 3 16.46 5.20 -11.73
C ASP A 3 15.58 6.46 -11.75
N ASN A 4 16.02 7.59 -11.17
CA ASN A 4 15.20 8.82 -11.09
C ASN A 4 15.82 10.09 -11.71
N PHE A 5 16.95 9.98 -12.40
CA PHE A 5 17.52 11.12 -13.15
C PHE A 5 16.84 11.30 -14.50
N SER A 6 16.38 12.52 -14.79
CA SER A 6 15.94 12.88 -16.14
C SER A 6 17.07 12.67 -17.16
N PRO A 7 16.75 12.37 -18.44
CA PRO A 7 17.76 12.18 -19.48
C PRO A 7 18.78 13.32 -19.55
N ARG A 8 18.31 14.57 -19.42
CA ARG A 8 19.18 15.75 -19.43
C ARG A 8 20.15 15.82 -18.25
N VAL A 9 19.76 15.34 -17.07
CA VAL A 9 20.71 15.30 -15.95
C VAL A 9 21.78 14.23 -16.19
N LYS A 10 21.42 13.11 -16.83
CA LYS A 10 22.41 12.10 -17.27
C LYS A 10 23.37 12.70 -18.29
N ASP A 11 22.87 13.49 -19.23
CA ASP A 11 23.69 14.22 -20.21
C ASP A 11 24.61 15.25 -19.52
N VAL A 12 24.11 16.03 -18.56
CA VAL A 12 24.91 16.97 -17.77
C VAL A 12 26.03 16.26 -16.99
N ILE A 13 25.77 15.09 -16.43
CA ILE A 13 26.80 14.29 -15.76
C ILE A 13 27.85 13.82 -16.78
N ALA A 14 27.43 13.37 -17.96
CA ALA A 14 28.35 12.99 -19.04
C ALA A 14 29.20 14.19 -19.50
N TYR A 15 28.58 15.35 -19.72
CA TYR A 15 29.29 16.58 -20.08
C TYR A 15 30.26 17.01 -18.98
N SER A 16 29.89 16.90 -17.70
CA SER A 16 30.80 17.23 -16.60
C SER A 16 32.08 16.39 -16.62
N LYS A 17 31.98 15.12 -17.03
CA LYS A 17 33.12 14.22 -17.20
C LYS A 17 34.00 14.65 -18.37
N GLU A 18 33.41 15.04 -19.49
CA GLU A 18 34.14 15.56 -20.65
C GLU A 18 34.83 16.89 -20.35
N GLU A 19 34.17 17.80 -19.61
CA GLU A 19 34.76 19.08 -19.20
C GLU A 19 35.95 18.87 -18.25
N ALA A 20 35.87 17.91 -17.33
CA ALA A 20 37.01 17.54 -16.47
C ALA A 20 38.20 17.03 -17.29
N LEU A 21 37.95 16.17 -18.28
CA LEU A 21 39.01 15.70 -19.19
C LEU A 21 39.57 16.83 -20.07
N ARG A 22 38.72 17.72 -20.57
CA ARG A 22 39.12 18.88 -21.39
C ARG A 22 40.03 19.84 -20.63
N LEU A 23 39.76 20.05 -19.34
CA LEU A 23 40.59 20.90 -18.46
C LEU A 23 41.81 20.16 -17.88
N GLY A 24 41.94 18.85 -18.12
CA GLY A 24 43.07 18.04 -17.66
C GLY A 24 42.99 17.64 -16.19
N HIS A 25 41.79 17.59 -15.61
CA HIS A 25 41.54 17.22 -14.22
C HIS A 25 41.24 15.72 -14.07
N ASP A 26 41.84 15.08 -13.07
CA ASP A 26 41.63 13.65 -12.76
C ASP A 26 40.43 13.40 -11.82
N PHE A 27 39.59 14.41 -11.59
CA PHE A 27 38.38 14.35 -10.74
C PHE A 27 37.24 15.22 -11.31
N ILE A 28 36.00 14.94 -10.89
CA ILE A 28 34.81 15.74 -11.23
C ILE A 28 34.36 16.51 -9.98
N GLY A 29 34.49 17.83 -10.04
CA GLY A 29 34.03 18.77 -9.01
C GLY A 29 32.71 19.47 -9.35
N THR A 30 32.26 20.37 -8.46
CA THR A 30 31.02 21.15 -8.64
C THR A 30 31.12 22.14 -9.79
N GLU A 31 32.33 22.64 -10.06
CA GLU A 31 32.67 23.47 -11.20
C GLU A 31 32.46 22.74 -12.54
N HIS A 32 32.79 21.45 -12.59
CA HIS A 32 32.58 20.61 -13.77
C HIS A 32 31.08 20.30 -13.97
N LEU A 33 30.34 20.08 -12.89
CA LEU A 33 28.87 19.95 -12.94
C LEU A 33 28.22 21.25 -13.46
N MET A 34 28.71 22.41 -13.03
CA MET A 34 28.25 23.71 -13.56
C MET A 34 28.59 23.90 -15.03
N LEU A 35 29.80 23.53 -15.47
CA LEU A 35 30.16 23.56 -16.90
C LEU A 35 29.30 22.60 -17.71
N GLY A 36 28.97 21.42 -17.17
CA GLY A 36 28.03 20.48 -17.76
C GLY A 36 26.62 21.06 -17.92
N LEU A 37 26.11 21.76 -16.91
CA LEU A 37 24.83 22.48 -16.97
C LEU A 37 24.86 23.56 -18.06
N LEU A 38 25.94 24.35 -18.13
CA LEU A 38 26.15 25.38 -19.15
C LEU A 38 26.31 24.81 -20.57
N ARG A 39 26.74 23.56 -20.71
CA ARG A 39 26.93 22.89 -21.99
C ARG A 39 25.64 22.26 -22.53
N ASP A 40 24.78 21.74 -21.65
CA ASP A 40 23.43 21.26 -22.02
C ASP A 40 22.58 22.36 -22.67
N GLY A 41 22.71 23.61 -22.20
CA GLY A 41 22.22 24.83 -22.87
C GLY A 41 20.70 25.02 -22.88
N ASN A 42 19.91 23.97 -22.68
CA ASN A 42 18.45 24.00 -22.79
C ASN A 42 17.71 23.48 -21.54
N GLY A 43 18.42 23.13 -20.46
CA GLY A 43 17.84 22.67 -19.19
C GLY A 43 17.16 23.77 -18.37
N LYS A 44 16.27 23.38 -17.43
CA LYS A 44 15.61 24.33 -16.50
C LYS A 44 16.59 25.20 -15.71
N ALA A 45 17.80 24.70 -15.45
CA ALA A 45 18.86 25.48 -14.81
C ALA A 45 19.28 26.69 -15.68
N ILE A 46 19.36 26.51 -16.99
CA ILE A 46 19.73 27.57 -17.92
C ILE A 46 18.60 28.58 -18.06
N ASN A 47 17.35 28.13 -18.09
CA ASN A 47 16.20 29.01 -18.07
C ASN A 47 16.20 29.91 -16.82
N ILE A 48 16.48 29.35 -15.63
CA ILE A 48 16.58 30.13 -14.39
C ILE A 48 17.73 31.14 -14.46
N LEU A 49 18.91 30.73 -14.94
CA LEU A 49 20.05 31.65 -15.08
C LEU A 49 19.75 32.79 -16.07
N ASN A 50 19.05 32.50 -17.16
CA ASN A 50 18.60 33.52 -18.12
C ASN A 50 17.54 34.45 -17.51
N ALA A 51 16.61 33.92 -16.71
CA ALA A 51 15.59 34.73 -16.01
C ALA A 51 16.20 35.63 -14.91
N LEU A 52 17.39 35.29 -14.42
CA LEU A 52 18.20 36.11 -13.52
C LEU A 52 19.14 37.09 -14.27
N ASP A 53 18.96 37.25 -15.59
CA ASP A 53 19.78 38.10 -16.47
C ASP A 53 21.29 37.80 -16.41
N ILE A 54 21.66 36.53 -16.23
CA ILE A 54 23.05 36.10 -16.18
C ILE A 54 23.59 35.82 -17.58
N ASP A 55 24.65 36.54 -17.97
CA ASP A 55 25.42 36.20 -19.17
C ASP A 55 26.15 34.87 -18.98
N LEU A 56 25.62 33.82 -19.63
CA LEU A 56 26.14 32.46 -19.59
C LEU A 56 27.59 32.36 -20.11
N ASN A 57 27.99 33.20 -21.07
CA ASN A 57 29.35 33.20 -21.60
C ASN A 57 30.35 33.81 -20.60
N HIS A 58 29.93 34.86 -19.89
CA HIS A 58 30.71 35.43 -18.81
C HIS A 58 30.79 34.49 -17.60
N LEU A 59 29.69 33.81 -17.25
CA LEU A 59 29.68 32.79 -16.19
C LEU A 59 30.62 31.62 -16.54
N ARG A 60 30.56 31.09 -17.77
CA ARG A 60 31.46 30.02 -18.24
C ARG A 60 32.93 30.40 -18.07
N ARG A 61 33.35 31.58 -18.56
CA ARG A 61 34.72 32.08 -18.41
C ARG A 61 35.15 32.17 -16.95
N LYS A 62 34.26 32.63 -16.07
CA LYS A 62 34.55 32.73 -14.63
C LYS A 62 34.68 31.38 -13.94
N VAL A 63 33.86 30.39 -14.32
CA VAL A 63 33.96 29.02 -13.80
C VAL A 63 35.24 28.33 -14.30
N GLU A 64 35.64 28.56 -15.55
CA GLU A 64 36.94 28.09 -16.07
C GLU A 64 38.13 28.73 -15.36
N ILE A 65 38.04 30.01 -14.96
CA ILE A 65 39.10 30.67 -14.17
C ILE A 65 39.24 30.06 -12.77
N LEU A 66 38.14 29.59 -12.16
CA LEU A 66 38.23 28.84 -10.90
C LEU A 66 38.95 27.50 -11.05
N SER A 67 38.93 26.94 -12.25
CA SER A 67 39.45 25.60 -12.57
C SER A 67 40.42 25.69 -13.76
N PRO A 68 41.60 26.33 -13.57
CA PRO A 68 42.54 26.59 -14.64
C PRO A 68 43.01 25.27 -15.25
N ALA A 69 43.03 25.22 -16.59
CA ALA A 69 43.47 24.04 -17.32
C ALA A 69 44.88 23.62 -16.89
N ASN A 70 45.08 22.33 -16.66
CA ASN A 70 46.37 21.79 -16.24
C ASN A 70 47.15 21.31 -17.48
N PRO A 71 48.16 22.04 -17.97
CA PRO A 71 48.83 21.73 -19.24
C PRO A 71 49.79 20.52 -19.16
N ASN A 72 50.05 20.00 -17.96
CA ASN A 72 51.03 18.92 -17.73
C ASN A 72 50.47 17.50 -17.93
N THR A 73 49.17 17.35 -18.15
CA THR A 73 48.55 16.06 -18.48
C THR A 73 48.64 15.85 -19.99
N SER A 74 49.77 15.30 -20.44
CA SER A 74 49.93 14.82 -21.80
C SER A 74 48.74 13.92 -22.18
N ILE A 75 48.08 14.28 -23.29
CA ILE A 75 46.94 13.57 -23.88
C ILE A 75 47.41 12.21 -24.35
N THR A 76 47.53 11.26 -23.42
CA THR A 76 47.71 9.84 -23.71
C THR A 76 46.32 9.23 -23.83
N SER A 77 45.90 9.11 -25.10
CA SER A 77 44.99 8.09 -25.66
C SER A 77 43.83 7.59 -24.79
N ASN A 78 42.60 7.98 -25.15
CA ASN A 78 41.34 7.21 -25.25
C ASN A 78 40.98 6.06 -24.28
N GLU A 79 41.70 5.86 -23.18
CA GLU A 79 41.22 5.01 -22.09
C GLU A 79 40.23 5.84 -21.27
N LYS A 80 39.03 5.31 -21.09
CA LYS A 80 38.01 5.88 -20.20
C LYS A 80 38.58 5.93 -18.77
N LYS A 81 39.37 6.96 -18.44
CA LYS A 81 39.77 7.24 -17.06
C LYS A 81 38.49 7.30 -16.22
N ASN A 82 38.40 6.42 -15.23
CA ASN A 82 37.34 6.45 -14.25
C ASN A 82 37.58 7.64 -13.33
N LEU A 83 37.09 8.81 -13.75
CA LEU A 83 37.13 10.03 -12.95
C LEU A 83 36.23 9.87 -11.73
N HIS A 84 36.78 10.14 -10.56
CA HIS A 84 36.05 10.10 -9.31
C HIS A 84 35.42 11.47 -9.02
N LEU A 85 34.26 11.47 -8.37
CA LEU A 85 33.60 12.69 -7.91
C LEU A 85 34.29 13.21 -6.65
N THR A 86 34.44 14.52 -6.52
CA THR A 86 34.83 15.11 -5.24
C THR A 86 33.72 14.93 -4.21
N ARG A 87 34.06 14.98 -2.91
CA ARG A 87 33.06 14.86 -1.84
C ARG A 87 31.93 15.90 -1.96
N GLN A 88 32.23 17.09 -2.48
CA GLN A 88 31.25 18.15 -2.70
C GLN A 88 30.33 17.84 -3.87
N ALA A 89 30.87 17.38 -5.00
CA ALA A 89 30.08 16.97 -6.16
C ALA A 89 29.21 15.73 -5.87
N GLU A 90 29.76 14.73 -5.18
CA GLU A 90 29.01 13.55 -4.76
C GLU A 90 27.87 13.91 -3.80
N ARG A 91 28.13 14.81 -2.84
CA ARG A 91 27.09 15.32 -1.94
C ARG A 91 26.00 16.05 -2.71
N ALA A 92 26.35 16.94 -3.64
CA ALA A 92 25.38 17.68 -4.45
C ALA A 92 24.46 16.73 -5.24
N LEU A 93 25.03 15.71 -5.91
CA LEU A 93 24.25 14.71 -6.65
C LEU A 93 23.33 13.89 -5.74
N LYS A 94 23.83 13.41 -4.59
CA LYS A 94 23.02 12.65 -3.62
C LYS A 94 21.89 13.48 -3.02
N THR A 95 22.14 14.75 -2.70
CA THR A 95 21.11 15.63 -2.16
C THR A 95 20.10 16.08 -3.20
N THR A 96 20.39 15.93 -4.49
CA THR A 96 19.47 16.31 -5.57
C THR A 96 18.15 15.53 -5.50
N PHE A 97 18.19 14.28 -5.03
CA PHE A 97 16.97 13.50 -4.79
C PHE A 97 16.10 14.10 -3.67
N LEU A 98 16.71 14.55 -2.57
CA LEU A 98 15.99 15.20 -1.48
C LEU A 98 15.38 16.53 -1.92
N GLU A 99 16.10 17.27 -2.76
CA GLU A 99 15.63 18.54 -3.32
C GLU A 99 14.44 18.30 -4.27
N ALA A 100 14.54 17.32 -5.17
CA ALA A 100 13.43 16.94 -6.05
C ALA A 100 12.19 16.52 -5.24
N LYS A 101 12.37 15.77 -4.15
CA LYS A 101 11.29 15.39 -3.24
C LYS A 101 10.68 16.60 -2.51
N LEU A 102 11.49 17.60 -2.13
CA LEU A 102 11.03 18.82 -1.49
C LEU A 102 10.14 19.65 -2.42
N PHE A 103 10.44 19.68 -3.72
CA PHE A 103 9.61 20.31 -4.76
C PHE A 103 8.59 19.34 -5.39
N GLN A 104 8.34 18.18 -4.77
CA GLN A 104 7.39 17.16 -5.24
C GLN A 104 7.57 16.76 -6.72
N SER A 105 8.78 16.89 -7.26
CA SER A 105 9.06 16.57 -8.65
C SER A 105 9.22 15.07 -8.84
N THR A 106 8.52 14.53 -9.83
CA THR A 106 8.54 13.10 -10.20
C THR A 106 9.90 12.63 -10.74
N SER A 107 10.72 13.55 -11.25
CA SER A 107 12.06 13.26 -11.75
C SER A 107 13.06 14.34 -11.33
N ILE A 108 14.33 13.94 -11.22
CA ILE A 108 15.42 14.87 -10.94
C ILE A 108 15.76 15.62 -12.23
N ASN A 109 15.49 16.94 -12.24
CA ASN A 109 15.84 17.85 -13.33
C ASN A 109 17.12 18.65 -13.03
N THR A 110 17.56 19.44 -14.02
CA THR A 110 18.77 20.27 -13.93
C THR A 110 18.68 21.39 -12.88
N ALA A 111 17.48 21.89 -12.56
CA ALA A 111 17.30 22.95 -11.57
C ALA A 111 17.56 22.46 -10.14
N HIS A 112 17.14 21.23 -9.82
CA HIS A 112 17.47 20.61 -8.53
C HIS A 112 18.98 20.46 -8.35
N LEU A 113 19.69 20.13 -9.42
CA LEU A 113 21.16 20.01 -9.39
C LEU A 113 21.81 21.37 -9.12
N LEU A 114 21.35 22.44 -9.78
CA LEU A 114 21.82 23.81 -9.54
C LEU A 114 21.57 24.25 -8.09
N LEU A 115 20.37 23.99 -7.55
CA LEU A 115 20.03 24.27 -6.15
C LEU A 115 20.94 23.52 -5.18
N CYS A 116 21.27 22.25 -5.46
CA CYS A 116 22.15 21.46 -4.61
C CYS A 116 23.61 21.91 -4.65
N ILE A 117 24.09 22.45 -5.77
CA ILE A 117 25.40 23.10 -5.85
C ILE A 117 25.40 24.34 -4.93
N LEU A 118 24.40 25.21 -5.07
CA LEU A 118 24.26 26.46 -4.31
C LEU A 118 24.07 26.26 -2.79
N ARG A 119 23.56 25.11 -2.36
CA ARG A 119 23.32 24.79 -0.95
C ARG A 119 24.59 24.68 -0.10
N ASN A 120 25.75 24.49 -0.72
CA ASN A 120 27.02 24.42 -0.02
C ASN A 120 27.75 25.77 -0.07
N GLU A 121 27.55 26.63 0.92
CA GLU A 121 28.16 27.97 0.99
C GLU A 121 29.70 27.97 0.99
N ASN A 122 30.31 26.85 1.41
CA ASN A 122 31.76 26.70 1.46
C ASN A 122 32.37 26.28 0.12
N ASP A 123 31.55 25.97 -0.89
CA ASP A 123 31.99 25.57 -2.21
C ASP A 123 32.49 26.77 -3.04
N PRO A 124 33.66 26.68 -3.71
CA PRO A 124 34.18 27.77 -4.54
C PRO A 124 33.24 28.19 -5.68
N THR A 125 32.52 27.23 -6.26
CA THR A 125 31.55 27.47 -7.34
C THR A 125 30.35 28.26 -6.81
N THR A 126 29.84 27.90 -5.64
CA THR A 126 28.79 28.65 -4.95
C THR A 126 29.22 30.08 -4.61
N LYS A 127 30.44 30.26 -4.08
CA LYS A 127 30.97 31.61 -3.80
C LYS A 127 31.08 32.47 -5.06
N LEU A 128 31.39 31.88 -6.21
CA LEU A 128 31.41 32.59 -7.48
C LEU A 128 30.00 32.96 -7.95
N LEU A 129 29.05 32.04 -7.85
CA LEU A 129 27.65 32.28 -8.21
C LEU A 129 27.04 33.40 -7.35
N ASN A 130 27.31 33.40 -6.03
CA ASN A 130 26.88 34.47 -5.13
C ASN A 130 27.44 35.85 -5.53
N LYS A 131 28.70 35.92 -6.01
CA LYS A 131 29.28 37.18 -6.55
C LYS A 131 28.58 37.66 -7.82
N LEU A 132 27.92 36.77 -8.54
CA LEU A 132 27.10 37.08 -9.71
C LEU A 132 25.61 37.26 -9.35
N LYS A 133 25.28 37.38 -8.06
CA LYS A 133 23.91 37.48 -7.52
C LYS A 133 23.03 36.24 -7.77
N VAL A 134 23.66 35.09 -8.03
CA VAL A 134 23.00 33.80 -8.13
C VAL A 134 23.20 33.08 -6.79
N ASP A 135 22.26 33.22 -5.88
CA ASP A 135 22.23 32.51 -4.60
C ASP A 135 21.11 31.45 -4.59
N TYR A 136 21.08 30.65 -3.52
CA TYR A 136 20.10 29.57 -3.39
C TYR A 136 18.66 30.10 -3.37
N ASP A 137 18.41 31.22 -2.70
CA ASP A 137 17.07 31.77 -2.53
C ASP A 137 16.51 32.36 -3.82
N ASN A 138 17.29 33.14 -4.58
CA ASN A 138 16.87 33.71 -5.86
C ASN A 138 16.61 32.62 -6.90
N VAL A 139 17.48 31.59 -6.95
CA VAL A 139 17.28 30.44 -7.86
C VAL A 139 16.06 29.62 -7.45
N LYS A 140 15.81 29.47 -6.15
CA LYS A 140 14.63 28.78 -5.63
C LYS A 140 13.34 29.53 -5.94
N GLU A 141 13.32 30.85 -5.79
CA GLU A 141 12.17 31.69 -6.11
C GLU A 141 11.85 31.64 -7.60
N GLN A 142 12.87 31.75 -8.46
CA GLN A 142 12.70 31.60 -9.91
C GLN A 142 12.29 30.18 -10.32
N PHE A 143 12.81 29.16 -9.64
CA PHE A 143 12.38 27.79 -9.90
C PHE A 143 10.94 27.56 -9.47
N LYS A 144 10.51 28.13 -8.34
CA LYS A 144 9.11 28.11 -7.92
C LYS A 144 8.22 28.83 -8.92
N SER A 145 8.58 30.04 -9.36
CA SER A 145 7.79 30.79 -10.34
C SER A 145 7.68 30.05 -11.68
N MET A 146 8.73 29.35 -12.09
CA MET A 146 8.70 28.47 -13.26
C MET A 146 7.86 27.22 -13.05
N ILE A 147 7.87 26.62 -11.86
CA ILE A 147 6.97 25.53 -11.52
C ILE A 147 5.52 26.03 -11.55
N THR A 148 5.20 27.18 -10.94
CA THR A 148 3.84 27.74 -10.92
C THR A 148 3.32 28.12 -12.32
N ASN A 149 4.21 28.41 -13.26
CA ASN A 149 3.88 28.72 -14.66
C ASN A 149 3.81 27.47 -15.57
N ASP A 150 4.66 26.45 -15.35
CA ASP A 150 4.59 25.16 -16.05
C ASP A 150 3.41 24.30 -15.55
N ASP A 151 3.15 24.38 -14.24
CA ASP A 151 2.09 23.73 -13.49
C ASP A 151 1.40 24.76 -12.63
N ASN A 152 0.10 25.03 -12.85
CA ASN A 152 -0.73 25.77 -11.90
C ASN A 152 -0.53 25.18 -10.49
N PHE A 153 0.35 25.80 -9.69
CA PHE A 153 0.63 25.40 -8.32
C PHE A 153 0.36 26.58 -7.39
N GLU A 154 -0.60 26.31 -6.51
CA GLU A 154 -1.15 27.18 -5.48
C GLU A 154 -0.09 27.50 -4.43
N ASP A 155 -0.01 28.78 -4.10
CA ASP A 155 0.88 29.28 -3.06
C ASP A 155 0.41 28.77 -1.68
N ILE A 156 1.24 27.98 -1.01
CA ILE A 156 1.15 27.76 0.44
C ILE A 156 2.46 28.24 1.05
N THR A 157 2.56 29.55 1.27
CA THR A 157 3.07 30.11 2.54
C THR A 157 2.66 31.58 2.66
N GLY A 158 1.62 31.87 3.46
CA GLY A 158 1.36 33.20 4.00
C GLY A 158 -0.10 33.66 3.90
N SER A 159 -0.90 33.37 4.94
CA SER A 159 -2.18 34.02 5.29
C SER A 159 -3.06 34.54 4.15
N PRO A 160 -4.19 33.90 3.80
CA PRO A 160 -5.08 34.42 2.77
C PRO A 160 -5.74 35.73 3.23
N LYS A 161 -5.33 36.85 2.63
CA LYS A 161 -6.19 38.01 2.45
C LYS A 161 -7.04 37.77 1.20
N ALA A 162 -8.33 37.95 1.36
CA ALA A 162 -9.32 37.79 0.31
C ALA A 162 -9.15 38.88 -0.77
N GLU A 163 -9.01 38.48 -2.02
CA GLU A 163 -9.34 39.31 -3.18
C GLU A 163 -10.29 38.51 -4.07
N PHE A 164 -11.46 39.09 -4.30
CA PHE A 164 -12.51 38.59 -5.18
C PHE A 164 -12.18 38.96 -6.63
N PRO A 165 -12.44 38.11 -7.63
CA PRO A 165 -12.46 38.55 -9.02
C PRO A 165 -13.78 39.27 -9.30
N ASP A 166 -13.69 40.55 -9.65
CA ASP A 166 -14.76 41.32 -10.26
C ASP A 166 -15.07 40.79 -11.67
N ASP A 167 -16.36 40.84 -11.99
CA ASP A 167 -16.97 40.63 -13.29
C ASP A 167 -16.36 41.63 -14.30
N ASP A 168 -15.85 41.15 -15.43
CA ASP A 168 -16.10 41.83 -16.71
C ASP A 168 -15.76 40.95 -17.92
N ALA A 169 -16.74 40.86 -18.80
CA ALA A 169 -16.69 40.20 -20.08
C ALA A 169 -15.92 41.06 -21.09
N GLN A 170 -15.07 40.43 -21.91
CA GLN A 170 -14.86 40.87 -23.29
C GLN A 170 -14.34 39.75 -24.20
N GLN A 171 -15.10 39.55 -25.27
CA GLN A 171 -14.72 38.87 -26.51
C GLN A 171 -13.46 39.54 -27.10
N ASP A 172 -12.54 38.76 -27.67
CA ASP A 172 -12.39 38.79 -29.13
C ASP A 172 -11.50 37.68 -29.70
N ASP A 173 -11.84 37.40 -30.94
CA ASP A 173 -11.50 36.35 -31.89
C ASP A 173 -10.05 36.44 -32.42
N ALA A 174 -9.41 35.30 -32.74
CA ALA A 174 -8.47 35.20 -33.87
C ALA A 174 -7.97 33.77 -34.15
N SER A 175 -8.44 33.26 -35.30
CA SER A 175 -7.72 32.47 -36.32
C SER A 175 -7.15 31.09 -35.99
N LYS A 176 -7.85 30.10 -36.56
CA LYS A 176 -7.42 28.76 -36.95
C LYS A 176 -6.20 28.82 -37.87
N ASP A 177 -5.20 27.97 -37.60
CA ASP A 177 -4.38 27.38 -38.65
C ASP A 177 -4.26 25.86 -38.44
N ILE A 178 -4.57 25.17 -39.54
CA ILE A 178 -4.68 23.72 -39.67
C ILE A 178 -3.37 23.24 -40.29
N PHE A 179 -2.50 22.58 -39.52
CA PHE A 179 -1.52 21.65 -40.09
C PHE A 179 -1.26 20.47 -39.16
N ASN A 180 -1.42 19.29 -39.75
CA ASN A 180 -1.44 17.97 -39.13
C ASN A 180 -0.05 17.34 -39.21
N SER A 181 0.53 16.93 -38.08
CA SER A 181 1.71 16.07 -38.02
C SER A 181 1.59 15.11 -36.82
N PRO A 182 2.15 13.88 -36.92
CA PRO A 182 1.63 12.73 -36.18
C PRO A 182 2.07 12.74 -34.71
N SER A 183 1.11 12.37 -33.86
CA SER A 183 1.14 12.35 -32.40
C SER A 183 2.34 11.63 -31.79
N SER A 184 3.20 12.38 -31.12
CA SER A 184 3.90 11.90 -29.93
C SER A 184 2.89 11.84 -28.77
N LYS A 185 2.90 10.76 -27.98
CA LYS A 185 2.07 10.61 -26.79
C LYS A 185 2.41 11.71 -25.79
N SER A 186 1.62 12.78 -25.77
CA SER A 186 1.66 13.79 -24.72
C SER A 186 1.03 13.21 -23.46
N ASN A 187 1.71 13.38 -22.32
CA ASN A 187 1.11 13.21 -20.99
C ASN A 187 -0.11 14.13 -20.90
N LYS A 188 -1.32 13.57 -21.02
CA LYS A 188 -2.55 14.32 -20.76
C LYS A 188 -2.54 14.73 -19.30
N LYS A 189 -2.60 16.04 -19.01
CA LYS A 189 -2.94 16.54 -17.68
C LYS A 189 -4.22 15.84 -17.22
N SER A 190 -4.20 15.23 -16.04
CA SER A 190 -5.39 14.54 -15.52
C SER A 190 -6.52 15.55 -15.36
N LYS A 191 -7.74 15.12 -15.67
CA LYS A 191 -8.95 15.91 -15.42
C LYS A 191 -9.30 15.96 -13.92
N THR A 192 -8.70 15.07 -13.14
CA THR A 192 -8.98 14.91 -11.70
C THR A 192 -7.70 14.80 -10.85
N PRO A 193 -6.79 15.80 -10.86
CA PRO A 193 -5.54 15.75 -10.11
C PRO A 193 -5.71 15.52 -8.59
N VAL A 194 -6.77 16.01 -7.96
CA VAL A 194 -6.95 15.85 -6.50
C VAL A 194 -7.37 14.42 -6.19
N LEU A 195 -8.32 13.88 -6.93
CA LEU A 195 -8.81 12.52 -6.78
C LEU A 195 -7.74 11.48 -7.10
N ASP A 196 -6.86 11.74 -8.07
CA ASP A 196 -5.76 10.83 -8.40
C ASP A 196 -4.69 10.78 -7.29
N ASN A 197 -4.57 11.84 -6.48
CA ASN A 197 -3.67 11.86 -5.33
C ASN A 197 -4.24 11.14 -4.10
N PHE A 198 -5.56 11.20 -3.91
CA PHE A 198 -6.24 10.63 -2.73
C PHE A 198 -7.04 9.36 -3.02
N GLY A 199 -7.03 8.90 -4.26
CA GLY A 199 -7.83 7.76 -4.72
C GLY A 199 -7.05 6.83 -5.62
N ARG A 200 -7.59 5.62 -5.82
CA ARG A 200 -7.05 4.61 -6.73
C ARG A 200 -8.04 4.37 -7.86
N ASP A 201 -7.59 4.53 -9.09
CA ASP A 201 -8.44 4.33 -10.28
C ASP A 201 -8.53 2.84 -10.62
N LEU A 202 -9.68 2.23 -10.28
CA LEU A 202 -9.94 0.82 -10.58
C LEU A 202 -10.12 0.60 -12.09
N THR A 203 -10.64 1.59 -12.82
CA THR A 203 -10.79 1.48 -14.28
C THR A 203 -9.42 1.42 -14.95
N ALA A 204 -8.46 2.25 -14.52
CA ALA A 204 -7.08 2.19 -15.02
C ALA A 204 -6.41 0.84 -14.68
N MET A 205 -6.58 0.35 -13.45
CA MET A 205 -6.04 -0.96 -13.05
C MET A 205 -6.68 -2.12 -13.83
N ALA A 206 -7.95 -2.00 -14.20
CA ALA A 206 -8.66 -2.96 -15.06
C ALA A 206 -8.10 -2.94 -16.50
N GLU A 207 -7.84 -1.76 -17.07
CA GLU A 207 -7.23 -1.62 -18.39
C GLU A 207 -5.81 -2.21 -18.46
N GLU A 208 -5.06 -2.09 -17.37
CA GLU A 208 -3.71 -2.66 -17.22
C GLU A 208 -3.72 -4.17 -16.89
N GLY A 209 -4.89 -4.77 -16.64
CA GLY A 209 -5.02 -6.18 -16.27
C GLY A 209 -4.49 -6.52 -14.87
N LYS A 210 -4.39 -5.54 -13.97
CA LYS A 210 -3.89 -5.72 -12.60
C LYS A 210 -4.94 -6.24 -11.62
N LEU A 211 -6.23 -6.01 -11.91
CA LEU A 211 -7.34 -6.46 -11.05
C LEU A 211 -7.54 -7.98 -11.12
N ASP A 212 -7.98 -8.55 -10.02
CA ASP A 212 -8.34 -9.96 -9.95
C ASP A 212 -9.66 -10.26 -10.66
N PRO A 213 -9.79 -11.45 -11.27
CA PRO A 213 -11.06 -11.87 -11.87
C PRO A 213 -12.09 -12.11 -10.78
N VAL A 214 -13.24 -11.45 -10.90
CA VAL A 214 -14.32 -11.57 -9.91
C VAL A 214 -15.19 -12.78 -10.23
N VAL A 215 -15.33 -13.67 -9.25
CA VAL A 215 -16.11 -14.92 -9.36
C VAL A 215 -17.37 -14.86 -8.49
N GLY A 216 -18.46 -15.44 -8.96
CA GLY A 216 -19.69 -15.64 -8.15
C GLY A 216 -20.52 -14.38 -7.88
N ARG A 217 -20.02 -13.17 -8.20
CA ARG A 217 -20.70 -11.89 -7.90
C ARG A 217 -21.45 -11.26 -9.07
N GLU A 218 -21.83 -12.05 -10.07
CA GLU A 218 -22.40 -11.53 -11.31
C GLU A 218 -23.73 -10.81 -11.10
N LYS A 219 -24.58 -11.34 -10.21
CA LYS A 219 -25.91 -10.79 -9.90
C LYS A 219 -25.79 -9.46 -9.16
N GLU A 220 -24.87 -9.37 -8.21
CA GLU A 220 -24.59 -8.16 -7.43
C GLU A 220 -24.00 -7.07 -8.32
N ILE A 221 -23.01 -7.40 -9.16
CA ILE A 221 -22.42 -6.44 -10.12
C ILE A 221 -23.48 -5.96 -11.12
N GLU A 222 -24.32 -6.86 -11.64
CA GLU A 222 -25.44 -6.48 -12.53
C GLU A 222 -26.42 -5.55 -11.81
N ARG A 223 -26.77 -5.86 -10.56
CA ARG A 223 -27.64 -5.03 -9.74
C ARG A 223 -27.04 -3.65 -9.49
N VAL A 224 -25.76 -3.55 -9.19
CA VAL A 224 -25.02 -2.29 -9.03
C VAL A 224 -25.05 -1.48 -10.32
N SER A 225 -24.76 -2.11 -11.47
CA SER A 225 -24.83 -1.44 -12.79
C SER A 225 -26.26 -0.95 -13.12
N GLN A 226 -27.27 -1.75 -12.78
CA GLN A 226 -28.68 -1.37 -12.94
C GLN A 226 -29.04 -0.14 -12.10
N ILE A 227 -28.57 -0.08 -10.85
CA ILE A 227 -28.82 1.05 -9.94
C ILE A 227 -28.12 2.31 -10.45
N LEU A 228 -26.84 2.22 -10.82
CA LEU A 228 -26.06 3.35 -11.33
C LEU A 228 -26.67 3.94 -12.62
N SER A 229 -27.39 3.14 -13.40
CA SER A 229 -28.07 3.58 -14.63
C SER A 229 -29.42 4.28 -14.38
N ARG A 230 -29.90 4.38 -13.13
CA ARG A 230 -31.19 5.03 -12.81
C ARG A 230 -31.06 6.55 -12.79
N ARG A 231 -32.20 7.23 -13.00
CA ARG A 231 -32.30 8.70 -12.86
C ARG A 231 -32.48 9.18 -11.41
N LYS A 232 -33.08 8.35 -10.55
CA LYS A 232 -33.29 8.62 -9.12
C LYS A 232 -32.84 7.40 -8.32
N LYS A 233 -32.30 7.60 -7.11
CA LYS A 233 -31.71 6.54 -6.28
C LYS A 233 -30.65 5.74 -7.05
N ASN A 234 -29.71 6.47 -7.63
CA ASN A 234 -28.67 5.96 -8.51
C ASN A 234 -27.34 5.68 -7.78
N ASN A 235 -27.35 5.73 -6.45
CA ASN A 235 -26.20 5.38 -5.62
C ASN A 235 -26.45 4.02 -4.96
N PRO A 236 -25.77 2.95 -5.37
CA PRO A 236 -25.85 1.66 -4.70
C PRO A 236 -25.13 1.68 -3.34
N LEU A 237 -25.71 1.00 -2.37
CA LEU A 237 -25.11 0.76 -1.06
C LEU A 237 -24.97 -0.75 -0.83
N LEU A 238 -23.74 -1.23 -0.84
CA LEU A 238 -23.36 -2.61 -0.57
C LEU A 238 -23.40 -2.85 0.94
N ILE A 239 -24.29 -3.74 1.39
CA ILE A 239 -24.48 -4.08 2.80
C ILE A 239 -24.17 -5.56 2.97
N GLY A 240 -23.20 -5.88 3.82
CA GLY A 240 -22.81 -7.25 4.13
C GLY A 240 -21.83 -7.27 5.29
N GLU A 241 -21.44 -8.45 5.74
CA GLU A 241 -20.41 -8.59 6.79
C GLU A 241 -19.03 -8.18 6.27
N PRO A 242 -18.06 -7.85 7.13
CA PRO A 242 -16.67 -7.68 6.73
C PRO A 242 -16.11 -8.95 6.06
N GLY A 243 -15.23 -8.79 5.06
CA GLY A 243 -14.57 -9.92 4.41
C GLY A 243 -15.38 -10.66 3.33
N VAL A 244 -16.65 -10.31 3.09
CA VAL A 244 -17.45 -10.97 2.03
C VAL A 244 -17.06 -10.57 0.60
N GLY A 245 -16.14 -9.61 0.41
CA GLY A 245 -15.70 -9.15 -0.90
C GLY A 245 -16.52 -8.01 -1.51
N LYS A 246 -16.90 -7.00 -0.71
CA LYS A 246 -17.62 -5.81 -1.21
C LYS A 246 -16.78 -5.00 -2.21
N SER A 247 -15.48 -4.85 -1.94
CA SER A 247 -14.54 -4.15 -2.82
C SER A 247 -14.36 -4.89 -4.16
N ALA A 248 -14.39 -6.22 -4.15
CA ALA A 248 -14.38 -7.03 -5.37
C ALA A 248 -15.59 -6.75 -6.28
N ILE A 249 -16.74 -6.34 -5.75
CA ILE A 249 -17.89 -5.94 -6.58
C ILE A 249 -17.59 -4.64 -7.35
N ALA A 250 -16.87 -3.70 -6.73
CA ALA A 250 -16.46 -2.45 -7.39
C ALA A 250 -15.40 -2.69 -8.47
N GLU A 251 -14.42 -3.56 -8.20
CA GLU A 251 -13.44 -4.03 -9.19
C GLU A 251 -14.11 -4.76 -10.36
N GLY A 252 -15.10 -5.62 -10.06
CA GLY A 252 -15.90 -6.32 -11.06
C GLY A 252 -16.71 -5.37 -11.94
N LEU A 253 -17.21 -4.27 -11.37
CA LEU A 253 -17.85 -3.21 -12.13
C LEU A 253 -16.85 -2.51 -13.07
N ALA A 254 -15.65 -2.18 -12.59
CA ALA A 254 -14.60 -1.56 -13.41
C ALA A 254 -14.24 -2.46 -14.61
N ASN A 255 -14.01 -3.75 -14.38
CA ASN A 255 -13.79 -4.75 -15.42
C ASN A 255 -14.95 -4.83 -16.43
N ARG A 256 -16.21 -4.74 -15.99
CA ARG A 256 -17.37 -4.70 -16.89
C ARG A 256 -17.48 -3.43 -17.70
N ILE A 257 -17.08 -2.27 -17.14
CA ILE A 257 -17.05 -0.99 -17.87
C ILE A 257 -16.01 -1.05 -18.99
N VAL A 258 -14.78 -1.50 -18.68
CA VAL A 258 -13.68 -1.65 -19.66
C VAL A 258 -14.06 -2.63 -20.78
N SER A 259 -14.65 -3.77 -20.42
CA SER A 259 -15.13 -4.77 -21.39
C SER A 259 -16.43 -4.38 -22.12
N LYS A 260 -16.98 -3.18 -21.86
CA LYS A 260 -18.23 -2.66 -22.44
C LYS A 260 -19.46 -3.56 -22.23
N LYS A 261 -19.46 -4.36 -21.15
CA LYS A 261 -20.57 -5.24 -20.72
C LYS A 261 -21.56 -4.53 -19.76
N VAL A 262 -21.74 -3.22 -19.94
CA VAL A 262 -22.62 -2.37 -19.13
C VAL A 262 -23.55 -1.53 -20.02
N SER A 263 -24.53 -0.85 -19.42
CA SER A 263 -25.36 0.13 -20.14
C SER A 263 -24.50 1.21 -20.79
N ARG A 264 -24.95 1.75 -21.94
CA ARG A 264 -24.27 2.85 -22.66
C ARG A 264 -24.04 4.10 -21.79
N ILE A 265 -24.87 4.29 -20.77
CA ILE A 265 -24.76 5.41 -19.81
C ILE A 265 -23.49 5.30 -18.96
N LEU A 266 -23.00 4.08 -18.74
CA LEU A 266 -21.81 3.79 -17.94
C LEU A 266 -20.54 3.64 -18.79
N PHE A 267 -20.63 3.81 -20.11
CA PHE A 267 -19.45 3.77 -20.97
C PHE A 267 -18.53 4.94 -20.68
N ASN A 268 -17.23 4.68 -20.71
CA ASN A 268 -16.17 5.64 -20.43
C ASN A 268 -16.24 6.27 -19.03
N LYS A 269 -17.03 5.70 -18.11
CA LYS A 269 -16.99 6.12 -16.71
C LYS A 269 -15.77 5.52 -16.00
N ARG A 270 -15.18 6.29 -15.10
CA ARG A 270 -14.05 5.91 -14.25
C ARG A 270 -14.56 5.51 -12.88
N VAL A 271 -14.16 4.35 -12.37
CA VAL A 271 -14.45 3.91 -11.01
C VAL A 271 -13.22 4.20 -10.16
N VAL A 272 -13.35 5.08 -9.17
CA VAL A 272 -12.23 5.50 -8.32
C VAL A 272 -12.54 5.22 -6.87
N THR A 273 -11.67 4.49 -6.17
CA THR A 273 -11.78 4.28 -4.73
C THR A 273 -11.20 5.47 -3.98
N LEU A 274 -11.95 5.99 -3.01
CA LEU A 274 -11.44 7.04 -2.12
C LEU A 274 -10.73 6.43 -0.91
N ASP A 275 -9.46 6.79 -0.70
CA ASP A 275 -8.74 6.40 0.51
C ASP A 275 -8.88 7.47 1.60
N LEU A 276 -9.79 7.19 2.55
CA LEU A 276 -10.05 8.08 3.68
C LEU A 276 -8.84 8.21 4.60
N ALA A 277 -8.01 7.16 4.73
CA ALA A 277 -6.81 7.22 5.56
C ALA A 277 -5.80 8.22 4.98
N SER A 278 -5.61 8.23 3.66
CA SER A 278 -4.75 9.18 2.96
C SER A 278 -5.23 10.63 3.08
N LEU A 279 -6.55 10.85 3.12
CA LEU A 279 -7.12 12.19 3.33
C LEU A 279 -6.83 12.74 4.72
N VAL A 280 -6.88 11.88 5.74
CA VAL A 280 -6.59 12.22 7.14
C VAL A 280 -5.08 12.36 7.38
N ALA A 281 -4.27 11.58 6.68
CA ALA A 281 -2.82 11.58 6.82
C ALA A 281 -2.21 12.97 6.62
N GLY A 282 -1.42 13.43 7.59
CA GLY A 282 -0.79 14.74 7.56
C GLY A 282 -1.72 15.93 7.83
N THR A 283 -2.99 15.69 8.18
CA THR A 283 -3.86 16.74 8.73
C THR A 283 -3.72 16.79 10.25
N LYS A 284 -3.50 17.99 10.81
CA LYS A 284 -3.47 18.20 12.28
C LYS A 284 -4.79 18.73 12.82
N TYR A 285 -5.56 19.35 11.95
CA TYR A 285 -6.81 20.04 12.29
C TYR A 285 -7.94 19.53 11.41
N ARG A 286 -9.12 19.39 11.99
CA ARG A 286 -10.36 19.00 11.29
C ARG A 286 -10.63 19.86 10.04
N GLY A 287 -10.38 21.16 10.11
CA GLY A 287 -10.59 22.07 8.97
C GLY A 287 -9.75 21.71 7.74
N GLN A 288 -8.53 21.19 7.92
CA GLN A 288 -7.67 20.77 6.80
C GLN A 288 -8.21 19.52 6.11
N PHE A 289 -8.81 18.61 6.87
CA PHE A 289 -9.52 17.46 6.31
C PHE A 289 -10.75 17.91 5.52
N GLU A 290 -11.56 18.80 6.08
CA GLU A 290 -12.74 19.36 5.39
C GLU A 290 -12.35 20.10 4.10
N GLU A 291 -11.24 20.84 4.11
CA GLU A 291 -10.71 21.53 2.92
C GLU A 291 -10.29 20.56 1.82
N ARG A 292 -9.54 19.50 2.16
CA ARG A 292 -9.19 18.43 1.21
C ARG A 292 -10.41 17.72 0.65
N MET A 293 -11.38 17.41 1.51
CA MET A 293 -12.65 16.83 1.08
C MET A 293 -13.40 17.77 0.15
N LYS A 294 -13.34 19.07 0.38
CA LYS A 294 -14.03 20.08 -0.44
C LYS A 294 -13.39 20.17 -1.82
N ALA A 295 -12.07 20.09 -1.89
CA ALA A 295 -11.36 20.00 -3.16
C ALA A 295 -11.79 18.77 -3.97
N VAL A 296 -11.89 17.59 -3.33
CA VAL A 296 -12.41 16.36 -3.97
C VAL A 296 -13.84 16.55 -4.45
N MET A 297 -14.74 17.13 -3.64
CA MET A 297 -16.13 17.37 -4.03
C MET A 297 -16.24 18.32 -5.23
N ASN A 298 -15.50 19.43 -5.23
CA ASN A 298 -15.50 20.40 -6.34
C ASN A 298 -15.01 19.78 -7.65
N GLU A 299 -14.11 18.81 -7.58
CA GLU A 299 -13.59 18.10 -8.74
C GLU A 299 -14.59 17.06 -9.27
N LEU A 300 -15.31 16.38 -8.38
CA LEU A 300 -16.41 15.48 -8.74
C LEU A 300 -17.60 16.25 -9.36
N GLU A 301 -17.93 17.43 -8.84
CA GLU A 301 -18.99 18.29 -9.41
C GLU A 301 -18.68 18.75 -10.85
N LYS A 302 -17.40 18.85 -11.24
CA LYS A 302 -16.98 19.23 -12.59
C LYS A 302 -16.88 18.04 -13.57
N ASN A 303 -16.86 16.81 -13.07
CA ASN A 303 -16.57 15.61 -13.85
C ASN A 303 -17.64 14.52 -13.64
N ASP A 304 -18.64 14.49 -14.52
CA ASP A 304 -19.77 13.54 -14.49
C ASP A 304 -19.38 12.09 -14.88
N ASP A 305 -18.16 11.90 -15.39
CA ASP A 305 -17.62 10.60 -15.80
C ASP A 305 -17.04 9.78 -14.64
N VAL A 306 -17.06 10.29 -13.41
CA VAL A 306 -16.51 9.59 -12.24
C VAL A 306 -17.60 8.89 -11.42
N ILE A 307 -17.31 7.66 -11.01
CA ILE A 307 -18.06 6.88 -10.02
C ILE A 307 -17.14 6.69 -8.81
N LEU A 308 -17.53 7.26 -7.68
CA LEU A 308 -16.74 7.19 -6.45
C LEU A 308 -17.08 5.92 -5.67
N PHE A 309 -16.11 5.05 -5.40
CA PHE A 309 -16.26 3.95 -4.45
C PHE A 309 -15.76 4.40 -3.08
N ILE A 310 -16.62 4.29 -2.07
CA ILE A 310 -16.31 4.63 -0.69
C ILE A 310 -16.49 3.36 0.13
N ASP A 311 -15.37 2.79 0.57
CA ASP A 311 -15.42 1.75 1.59
C ASP A 311 -15.73 2.38 2.95
N GLU A 312 -16.40 1.62 3.80
CA GLU A 312 -16.80 2.09 5.14
C GLU A 312 -17.48 3.47 5.13
N ILE A 313 -18.47 3.66 4.25
CA ILE A 313 -19.12 4.97 4.03
C ILE A 313 -19.70 5.59 5.32
N HIS A 314 -19.98 4.77 6.35
CA HIS A 314 -20.41 5.23 7.66
C HIS A 314 -19.38 6.14 8.35
N THR A 315 -18.08 6.01 8.05
CA THR A 315 -16.99 6.84 8.62
C THR A 315 -17.12 8.32 8.24
N ILE A 316 -17.67 8.58 7.05
CA ILE A 316 -17.94 9.92 6.52
C ILE A 316 -19.28 10.45 7.04
N VAL A 317 -20.24 9.54 7.25
CA VAL A 317 -21.65 9.82 7.51
C VAL A 317 -22.02 9.90 9.00
N GLY A 318 -21.21 9.30 9.89
CA GLY A 318 -21.58 9.13 11.29
C GLY A 318 -20.51 9.63 12.26
N ALA A 319 -20.81 10.33 13.37
CA ALA A 319 -21.98 11.09 13.83
C ALA A 319 -21.65 11.49 15.28
N GLY A 320 -21.05 12.68 15.51
CA GLY A 320 -21.08 13.48 16.76
C GLY A 320 -20.92 12.85 18.17
N GLY A 321 -20.67 11.54 18.33
CA GLY A 321 -20.77 10.83 19.61
C GLY A 321 -19.43 10.45 20.23
N ALA A 322 -18.37 10.38 19.42
CA ALA A 322 -17.01 10.24 19.90
C ALA A 322 -16.25 11.53 19.63
N THR A 323 -15.58 12.06 20.65
CA THR A 323 -14.68 13.21 20.56
C THR A 323 -13.54 12.90 19.58
N GLY A 324 -13.74 13.19 18.29
CA GLY A 324 -12.75 12.92 17.23
C GLY A 324 -13.30 12.43 15.89
N SER A 325 -14.61 12.14 15.73
CA SER A 325 -15.14 11.64 14.45
C SER A 325 -15.11 12.71 13.34
N LEU A 326 -14.56 12.34 12.19
CA LEU A 326 -14.44 13.12 10.96
C LEU A 326 -15.80 13.23 10.26
N ASP A 327 -16.69 14.07 10.76
CA ASP A 327 -18.03 14.20 10.20
C ASP A 327 -18.04 15.11 8.95
N ALA A 328 -18.02 14.51 7.77
CA ALA A 328 -18.14 15.19 6.47
C ALA A 328 -19.56 15.08 5.86
N SER A 329 -20.55 14.62 6.65
CA SER A 329 -21.93 14.43 6.20
C SER A 329 -22.55 15.67 5.58
N ASN A 330 -22.22 16.85 6.13
CA ASN A 330 -22.75 18.13 5.66
C ASN A 330 -22.29 18.49 4.23
N MET A 331 -21.20 17.89 3.74
CA MET A 331 -20.68 18.11 2.39
C MET A 331 -21.28 17.12 1.39
N PHE A 332 -21.44 15.85 1.79
CA PHE A 332 -22.01 14.82 0.91
C PHE A 332 -23.52 14.95 0.74
N LYS A 333 -24.26 15.32 1.78
CA LYS A 333 -25.74 15.39 1.73
C LYS A 333 -26.25 16.29 0.60
N PRO A 334 -25.76 17.54 0.43
CA PRO A 334 -26.21 18.40 -0.67
C PRO A 334 -25.84 17.85 -2.05
N ALA A 335 -24.60 17.36 -2.23
CA ALA A 335 -24.12 16.87 -3.52
C ALA A 335 -24.84 15.58 -3.96
N LEU A 336 -25.10 14.65 -3.02
CA LEU A 336 -25.97 13.49 -3.23
C LEU A 336 -27.43 13.90 -3.44
N ALA A 337 -27.87 15.00 -2.82
CA ALA A 337 -29.22 15.50 -2.97
C ALA A 337 -29.50 16.05 -4.36
N ARG A 338 -28.53 16.82 -4.90
CA ARG A 338 -28.53 17.43 -6.23
C ARG A 338 -28.22 16.42 -7.35
N GLY A 339 -27.60 15.29 -7.01
CA GLY A 339 -27.26 14.24 -7.98
C GLY A 339 -25.97 14.53 -8.75
N GLU A 340 -25.15 15.45 -8.24
CA GLU A 340 -23.85 15.83 -8.80
C GLU A 340 -22.79 14.74 -8.53
N ILE A 341 -22.99 13.92 -7.49
CA ILE A 341 -22.09 12.83 -7.14
C ILE A 341 -22.79 11.50 -7.34
N GLN A 342 -22.14 10.65 -8.12
CA GLN A 342 -22.46 9.25 -8.25
C GLN A 342 -21.45 8.41 -7.45
N CYS A 343 -21.93 7.65 -6.47
CA CYS A 343 -21.07 6.83 -5.62
C CYS A 343 -21.63 5.45 -5.31
N ILE A 344 -20.73 4.54 -5.00
CA ILE A 344 -20.97 3.20 -4.47
C ILE A 344 -20.47 3.21 -3.04
N GLY A 345 -21.37 3.06 -2.06
CA GLY A 345 -20.98 2.93 -0.67
C GLY A 345 -20.88 1.46 -0.26
N ALA A 346 -19.94 1.11 0.60
CA ALA A 346 -19.90 -0.17 1.29
C ALA A 346 -19.97 0.05 2.81
N THR A 347 -20.74 -0.79 3.52
CA THR A 347 -20.92 -0.71 4.98
C THR A 347 -21.37 -2.04 5.55
N THR A 348 -21.27 -2.23 6.87
CA THR A 348 -21.85 -3.39 7.56
C THR A 348 -23.34 -3.22 7.84
N LEU A 349 -24.03 -4.32 8.16
CA LEU A 349 -25.45 -4.28 8.50
C LEU A 349 -25.72 -3.43 9.75
N ASP A 350 -24.84 -3.51 10.75
CA ASP A 350 -24.98 -2.79 12.01
C ASP A 350 -24.74 -1.29 11.83
N GLU A 351 -23.69 -0.90 11.11
CA GLU A 351 -23.42 0.51 10.79
C GLU A 351 -24.52 1.12 9.92
N TYR A 352 -25.07 0.36 8.99
CA TYR A 352 -26.21 0.80 8.19
C TYR A 352 -27.40 1.19 9.09
N ARG A 353 -27.78 0.31 10.05
CA ARG A 353 -28.88 0.56 10.99
C ARG A 353 -28.59 1.74 11.92
N GLN A 354 -27.34 1.90 12.34
CA GLN A 354 -26.96 2.92 13.29
C GLN A 354 -26.90 4.32 12.67
N TYR A 355 -26.31 4.45 11.49
CA TYR A 355 -25.93 5.75 10.91
C TYR A 355 -26.71 6.12 9.64
N ILE A 356 -27.02 5.17 8.77
CA ILE A 356 -27.58 5.47 7.44
C ILE A 356 -29.11 5.36 7.43
N GLU A 357 -29.68 4.33 8.05
CA GLU A 357 -31.13 4.09 8.10
C GLU A 357 -31.88 5.19 8.87
N LYS A 358 -31.25 5.75 9.90
CA LYS A 358 -31.83 6.86 10.69
C LYS A 358 -31.79 8.19 9.93
N ASP A 359 -30.93 8.33 8.92
CA ASP A 359 -30.79 9.55 8.14
C ASP A 359 -31.64 9.51 6.87
N GLY A 360 -32.82 10.11 6.94
CA GLY A 360 -33.76 10.15 5.81
C GLY A 360 -33.28 10.93 4.58
N ALA A 361 -32.17 11.67 4.63
CA ALA A 361 -31.57 12.26 3.42
C ALA A 361 -30.77 11.20 2.64
N LEU A 362 -29.94 10.43 3.34
CA LEU A 362 -29.09 9.39 2.76
C LEU A 362 -29.89 8.16 2.35
N GLU A 363 -30.82 7.71 3.19
CA GLU A 363 -31.71 6.57 2.87
C GLU A 363 -32.51 6.81 1.57
N ARG A 364 -32.87 8.07 1.30
CA ARG A 364 -33.57 8.44 0.05
C ARG A 364 -32.65 8.48 -1.17
N ARG A 365 -31.33 8.53 -1.02
CA ARG A 365 -30.36 8.61 -2.12
C ARG A 365 -29.68 7.28 -2.42
N PHE A 366 -29.50 6.45 -1.41
CA PHE A 366 -28.93 5.12 -1.58
C PHE A 366 -29.99 4.06 -1.88
N GLN A 367 -29.59 3.06 -2.67
CA GLN A 367 -30.36 1.85 -2.91
C GLN A 367 -29.58 0.65 -2.38
N LYS A 368 -30.18 -0.07 -1.43
CA LYS A 368 -29.56 -1.24 -0.80
C LYS A 368 -29.33 -2.40 -1.78
N VAL A 369 -28.17 -3.01 -1.65
CA VAL A 369 -27.74 -4.27 -2.28
C VAL A 369 -27.14 -5.14 -1.17
N ILE A 370 -27.78 -6.27 -0.86
CA ILE A 370 -27.30 -7.19 0.16
C ILE A 370 -26.24 -8.08 -0.46
N VAL A 371 -25.09 -8.19 0.19
CA VAL A 371 -23.96 -9.02 -0.21
C VAL A 371 -23.82 -10.15 0.80
N GLU A 372 -24.18 -11.35 0.37
CA GLU A 372 -24.09 -12.56 1.19
C GLU A 372 -22.67 -13.15 1.14
N PRO A 373 -22.22 -13.89 2.17
CA PRO A 373 -20.97 -14.66 2.09
C PRO A 373 -20.97 -15.63 0.90
N THR A 374 -19.79 -15.90 0.34
CA THR A 374 -19.65 -16.85 -0.78
C THR A 374 -19.91 -18.28 -0.33
N THR A 375 -20.42 -19.11 -1.24
CA THR A 375 -20.54 -20.55 -0.99
C THR A 375 -19.16 -21.22 -0.97
N VAL A 376 -19.09 -22.44 -0.43
CA VAL A 376 -17.83 -23.22 -0.39
C VAL A 376 -17.28 -23.43 -1.79
N GLU A 377 -18.14 -23.78 -2.75
CA GLU A 377 -17.76 -24.03 -4.16
C GLU A 377 -17.25 -22.75 -4.84
N GLU A 378 -17.97 -21.63 -4.68
CA GLU A 378 -17.52 -20.33 -5.22
C GLU A 378 -16.19 -19.90 -4.60
N THR A 379 -15.99 -20.16 -3.31
CA THR A 379 -14.74 -19.80 -2.63
C THR A 379 -13.56 -20.62 -3.14
N ILE A 380 -13.74 -21.92 -3.39
CA ILE A 380 -12.70 -22.76 -4.02
C ILE A 380 -12.35 -22.20 -5.41
N GLN A 381 -13.33 -21.77 -6.19
CA GLN A 381 -13.09 -21.14 -7.48
C GLN A 381 -12.35 -19.79 -7.36
N ILE A 382 -12.68 -18.98 -6.34
CA ILE A 382 -11.96 -17.74 -6.03
C ILE A 382 -10.49 -18.05 -5.71
N LEU A 383 -10.23 -19.01 -4.81
CA LEU A 383 -8.87 -19.39 -4.43
C LEU A 383 -8.05 -19.88 -5.63
N ASN A 384 -8.64 -20.71 -6.51
CA ASN A 384 -7.96 -21.18 -7.72
C ASN A 384 -7.57 -20.05 -8.68
N ASN A 385 -8.37 -18.99 -8.76
CA ASN A 385 -8.08 -17.85 -9.63
C ASN A 385 -6.99 -16.93 -9.09
N ILE A 386 -6.86 -16.81 -7.77
CA ILE A 386 -5.84 -15.97 -7.13
C ILE A 386 -4.56 -16.76 -6.79
N LYS A 387 -4.64 -18.10 -6.75
CA LYS A 387 -3.55 -19.03 -6.40
C LYS A 387 -2.22 -18.64 -7.02
N ALA A 388 -2.17 -18.42 -8.34
CA ALA A 388 -0.95 -18.12 -9.07
C ALA A 388 -0.20 -16.88 -8.51
N LYS A 389 -0.93 -15.84 -8.08
CA LYS A 389 -0.32 -14.64 -7.49
C LYS A 389 0.34 -14.95 -6.14
N TYR A 390 -0.29 -15.78 -5.32
CA TYR A 390 0.25 -16.20 -4.02
C TYR A 390 1.39 -17.20 -4.17
N GLU A 391 1.34 -18.08 -5.16
CA GLU A 391 2.42 -19.00 -5.51
C GLU A 391 3.68 -18.26 -5.93
N ASP A 392 3.54 -17.23 -6.77
CA ASP A 392 4.66 -16.41 -7.20
C ASP A 392 5.20 -15.52 -6.07
N HIS A 393 4.32 -15.02 -5.20
CA HIS A 393 4.71 -14.17 -4.08
C HIS A 393 5.49 -14.93 -2.99
N HIS A 394 5.01 -16.12 -2.61
CA HIS A 394 5.64 -16.94 -1.56
C HIS A 394 6.60 -18.01 -2.11
N ASN A 395 6.69 -18.13 -3.43
CA ASN A 395 7.49 -19.15 -4.10
C ASN A 395 7.17 -20.59 -3.65
N VAL A 396 5.87 -20.90 -3.66
CA VAL A 396 5.31 -22.21 -3.29
C VAL A 396 4.34 -22.69 -4.36
N GLU A 397 3.97 -23.97 -4.33
CA GLU A 397 2.89 -24.55 -5.14
C GLU A 397 1.81 -25.13 -4.23
N TYR A 398 0.56 -24.70 -4.40
CA TYR A 398 -0.55 -25.26 -3.61
C TYR A 398 -1.10 -26.51 -4.29
N THR A 399 -1.30 -27.57 -3.52
CA THR A 399 -2.07 -28.74 -3.98
C THR A 399 -3.57 -28.42 -4.03
N ASP A 400 -4.33 -29.15 -4.86
CA ASP A 400 -5.78 -28.95 -4.94
C ASP A 400 -6.46 -29.32 -3.61
N GLU A 401 -5.94 -30.32 -2.92
CA GLU A 401 -6.37 -30.72 -1.58
C GLU A 401 -6.13 -29.59 -0.55
N ALA A 402 -5.00 -28.88 -0.64
CA ALA A 402 -4.74 -27.73 0.23
C ALA A 402 -5.75 -26.60 0.04
N ILE A 403 -6.14 -26.32 -1.21
CA ILE A 403 -7.15 -25.28 -1.52
C ILE A 403 -8.51 -25.67 -0.94
N GLU A 404 -8.93 -26.93 -1.13
CA GLU A 404 -10.16 -27.42 -0.52
C GLU A 404 -10.11 -27.36 1.01
N ALA A 405 -8.96 -27.71 1.61
CA ALA A 405 -8.74 -27.65 3.05
C ALA A 405 -8.85 -26.22 3.57
N CYS A 406 -8.28 -25.22 2.89
CA CYS A 406 -8.38 -23.80 3.26
C CYS A 406 -9.85 -23.40 3.42
N VAL A 407 -10.74 -23.80 2.51
CA VAL A 407 -12.16 -23.44 2.60
C VAL A 407 -12.90 -24.28 3.64
N LYS A 408 -12.76 -25.61 3.60
CA LYS A 408 -13.52 -26.52 4.47
C LYS A 408 -13.16 -26.35 5.95
N LEU A 409 -11.88 -26.22 6.25
CA LEU A 409 -11.38 -26.10 7.63
C LEU A 409 -11.69 -24.71 8.19
N THR A 410 -11.44 -23.63 7.46
CA THR A 410 -11.78 -22.27 7.95
C THR A 410 -13.29 -22.10 8.12
N ASN A 411 -14.11 -22.70 7.24
CA ASN A 411 -15.56 -22.67 7.42
C ASN A 411 -16.02 -23.40 8.70
N ARG A 412 -15.30 -24.46 9.10
CA ARG A 412 -15.65 -25.28 10.26
C ARG A 412 -15.11 -24.72 11.59
N TYR A 413 -13.89 -24.18 11.59
CA TYR A 413 -13.17 -23.82 12.82
C TYR A 413 -13.10 -22.30 13.06
N MET A 414 -13.17 -21.46 12.02
CA MET A 414 -13.18 -20.00 12.14
C MET A 414 -14.61 -19.47 11.90
N THR A 415 -15.43 -19.47 12.95
CA THR A 415 -16.85 -19.09 12.87
C THR A 415 -17.10 -17.59 13.03
N ASP A 416 -16.12 -16.86 13.52
CA ASP A 416 -16.12 -15.41 13.74
C ASP A 416 -15.90 -14.60 12.44
N ARG A 417 -15.35 -15.24 11.40
CA ARG A 417 -15.09 -14.63 10.10
C ARG A 417 -15.92 -15.27 8.98
N PHE A 418 -16.10 -14.52 7.90
CA PHE A 418 -16.91 -14.92 6.74
C PHE A 418 -16.04 -15.31 5.54
N LEU A 419 -16.59 -16.15 4.66
CA LEU A 419 -15.99 -16.45 3.36
C LEU A 419 -16.22 -15.27 2.38
N PRO A 420 -15.27 -14.98 1.47
CA PRO A 420 -14.04 -15.74 1.19
C PRO A 420 -12.81 -15.35 2.04
N ASP A 421 -12.84 -14.22 2.75
CA ASP A 421 -11.69 -13.62 3.44
C ASP A 421 -10.89 -14.60 4.31
N LYS A 422 -11.55 -15.31 5.22
CA LYS A 422 -10.86 -16.28 6.11
C LYS A 422 -10.13 -17.40 5.37
N ALA A 423 -10.60 -17.78 4.19
CA ALA A 423 -9.96 -18.84 3.39
C ALA A 423 -8.76 -18.30 2.61
N ILE A 424 -8.80 -17.03 2.20
CA ILE A 424 -7.66 -16.33 1.59
C ILE A 424 -6.56 -16.14 2.63
N ASP A 425 -6.91 -15.71 3.84
CA ASP A 425 -5.98 -15.55 4.96
C ASP A 425 -5.25 -16.87 5.28
N ALA A 426 -5.99 -17.98 5.36
CA ALA A 426 -5.40 -19.30 5.57
C ALA A 426 -4.51 -19.77 4.41
N LEU A 427 -4.84 -19.44 3.15
CA LEU A 427 -4.01 -19.73 1.99
C LEU A 427 -2.68 -18.97 2.07
N ASP A 428 -2.76 -17.67 2.34
CA ASP A 428 -1.62 -16.76 2.43
C ASP A 428 -0.64 -17.17 3.56
N GLU A 429 -1.19 -17.45 4.75
CA GLU A 429 -0.40 -17.86 5.91
C GLU A 429 0.22 -19.26 5.73
N ALA A 430 -0.47 -20.19 5.07
CA ALA A 430 0.09 -21.50 4.73
C ALA A 430 1.26 -21.39 3.76
N GLY A 431 1.15 -20.58 2.71
CA GLY A 431 2.24 -20.34 1.78
C GLY A 431 3.46 -19.69 2.43
N SER A 432 3.22 -18.60 3.17
CA SER A 432 4.27 -17.89 3.90
C SER A 432 5.01 -18.80 4.90
N ARG A 433 4.27 -19.62 5.65
CA ARG A 433 4.87 -20.53 6.63
C ARG A 433 5.70 -21.63 5.99
N VAL A 434 5.20 -22.27 4.94
CA VAL A 434 5.96 -23.33 4.23
C VAL A 434 7.22 -22.73 3.63
N HIS A 435 7.12 -21.55 3.03
CA HIS A 435 8.29 -20.81 2.53
C HIS A 435 9.29 -20.57 3.66
N ILE A 436 8.90 -19.91 4.76
CA ILE A 436 9.82 -19.56 5.87
C ILE A 436 10.46 -20.79 6.50
N THR A 437 9.72 -21.89 6.66
CA THR A 437 10.23 -23.11 7.31
C THR A 437 11.29 -23.81 6.47
N ASN A 438 11.20 -23.69 5.13
CA ASN A 438 12.07 -24.38 4.18
C ASN A 438 13.15 -23.47 3.56
N ILE A 439 13.28 -22.21 4.00
CA ILE A 439 14.42 -21.35 3.63
C ILE A 439 15.69 -21.90 4.29
N ASP A 440 16.54 -22.56 3.48
CA ASP A 440 17.91 -22.90 3.85
C ASP A 440 18.87 -21.98 3.10
N VAL A 441 19.54 -21.08 3.84
CA VAL A 441 20.50 -20.14 3.26
C VAL A 441 21.83 -20.88 3.07
N PRO A 442 22.38 -20.94 1.84
CA PRO A 442 23.64 -21.60 1.57
C PRO A 442 24.77 -21.10 2.49
N LYS A 443 25.56 -22.02 3.05
CA LYS A 443 26.70 -21.70 3.93
C LYS A 443 27.68 -20.69 3.31
N GLN A 444 27.82 -20.71 1.98
CA GLN A 444 28.64 -19.75 1.26
C GLN A 444 28.17 -18.30 1.45
N ILE A 445 26.86 -18.04 1.45
CA ILE A 445 26.29 -16.70 1.65
C ILE A 445 26.57 -16.24 3.08
N LEU A 446 26.29 -17.09 4.07
CA LEU A 446 26.57 -16.81 5.49
C LEU A 446 28.05 -16.51 5.75
N GLU A 447 28.96 -17.26 5.10
CA GLU A 447 30.39 -16.99 5.17
C GLU A 447 30.80 -15.66 4.52
N LEU A 448 30.20 -15.31 3.38
CA LEU A 448 30.46 -14.04 2.69
C LEU A 448 29.92 -12.84 3.49
N GLU A 449 28.74 -12.95 4.09
CA GLU A 449 28.17 -11.94 4.99
C GLU A 449 29.08 -11.71 6.19
N LYS A 450 29.52 -12.79 6.85
CA LYS A 450 30.44 -12.70 7.97
C LYS A 450 31.77 -12.05 7.58
N LYS A 451 32.36 -12.44 6.45
CA LYS A 451 33.58 -11.82 5.92
C LYS A 451 33.38 -10.34 5.61
N LEU A 452 32.23 -9.97 5.03
CA LEU A 452 31.91 -8.58 4.71
C LEU A 452 31.82 -7.73 5.99
N GLU A 453 31.23 -8.27 7.05
CA GLU A 453 31.11 -7.60 8.35
C GLU A 453 32.49 -7.42 9.01
N GLU A 454 33.32 -8.47 9.03
CA GLU A 454 34.71 -8.40 9.52
C GLU A 454 35.54 -7.36 8.75
N VAL A 455 35.41 -7.31 7.42
CA VAL A 455 36.11 -6.31 6.58
C VAL A 455 35.58 -4.90 6.86
N ARG A 456 34.28 -4.72 7.10
CA ARG A 456 33.69 -3.42 7.47
C ARG A 456 34.20 -2.93 8.82
N GLU A 457 34.27 -3.81 9.82
CA GLU A 457 34.79 -3.46 11.15
C GLU A 457 36.28 -3.11 11.11
N THR A 458 37.09 -3.94 10.45
CA THR A 458 38.53 -3.68 10.30
C THR A 458 38.79 -2.39 9.52
N LYS A 459 38.07 -2.14 8.43
CA LYS A 459 38.13 -0.88 7.68
C LYS A 459 37.83 0.31 8.60
N ASN A 460 36.76 0.25 9.38
CA ASN A 460 36.39 1.31 10.32
C ASN A 460 37.46 1.53 11.41
N SER A 461 38.07 0.45 11.93
CA SER A 461 39.20 0.54 12.87
C SER A 461 40.42 1.22 12.25
N VAL A 462 40.77 0.87 11.01
CA VAL A 462 41.97 1.34 10.32
C VAL A 462 41.82 2.80 9.90
N VAL A 463 40.60 3.20 9.49
CA VAL A 463 40.23 4.60 9.25
C VAL A 463 40.37 5.44 10.54
N LYS A 464 39.90 4.93 11.69
CA LYS A 464 40.10 5.60 12.99
C LYS A 464 41.58 5.78 13.36
N LYS A 465 42.43 4.82 12.98
CA LYS A 465 43.89 4.87 13.18
C LYS A 465 44.63 5.71 12.11
N GLN A 466 43.91 6.38 11.20
CA GLN A 466 44.45 7.22 10.12
C GLN A 466 45.40 6.49 9.14
N LYS A 467 45.28 5.17 9.03
CA LYS A 467 46.05 4.37 8.08
C LYS A 467 45.34 4.28 6.73
N TYR A 468 45.47 5.32 5.91
CA TYR A 468 44.66 5.47 4.69
C TYR A 468 44.95 4.43 3.60
N GLU A 469 46.19 3.95 3.46
CA GLU A 469 46.54 2.91 2.47
C GLU A 469 45.91 1.55 2.79
N GLU A 470 45.99 1.11 4.06
CA GLU A 470 45.34 -0.13 4.52
C GLU A 470 43.81 -0.02 4.38
N ALA A 471 43.24 1.15 4.68
CA ALA A 471 41.80 1.40 4.52
C ALA A 471 41.36 1.37 3.04
N ALA A 472 42.19 1.82 2.11
CA ALA A 472 41.91 1.75 0.68
C ALA A 472 41.84 0.30 0.20
N ARG A 473 42.79 -0.56 0.62
CA ARG A 473 42.76 -2.01 0.30
C ARG A 473 41.50 -2.68 0.84
N LEU A 474 41.15 -2.43 2.10
CA LEU A 474 39.94 -2.98 2.72
C LEU A 474 38.64 -2.49 2.05
N ARG A 475 38.63 -1.28 1.48
CA ARG A 475 37.48 -0.79 0.69
C ARG A 475 37.30 -1.54 -0.62
N ASP A 476 38.40 -1.86 -1.30
CA ASP A 476 38.35 -2.61 -2.55
C ASP A 476 37.98 -4.08 -2.29
N ASP A 477 38.46 -4.66 -1.19
CA ASP A 477 38.03 -5.97 -0.70
C ASP A 477 36.54 -5.99 -0.30
N GLU A 478 36.05 -4.98 0.41
CA GLU A 478 34.62 -4.83 0.72
C GLU A 478 33.77 -4.83 -0.55
N LYS A 479 34.13 -4.02 -1.55
CA LYS A 479 33.42 -3.98 -2.84
C LYS A 479 33.46 -5.30 -3.59
N ARG A 480 34.57 -6.05 -3.49
CA ARG A 480 34.71 -7.36 -4.12
C ARG A 480 33.79 -8.37 -3.44
N ILE A 481 33.82 -8.46 -2.11
CA ILE A 481 32.97 -9.37 -1.33
C ILE A 481 31.49 -9.00 -1.52
N GLU A 482 31.15 -7.71 -1.55
CA GLU A 482 29.78 -7.24 -1.79
C GLU A 482 29.27 -7.68 -3.17
N LYS A 483 30.12 -7.64 -4.21
CA LYS A 483 29.77 -8.18 -5.54
C LYS A 483 29.65 -9.71 -5.53
N GLU A 484 30.57 -10.42 -4.88
CA GLU A 484 30.53 -11.88 -4.77
C GLU A 484 29.26 -12.35 -4.03
N LEU A 485 28.88 -11.63 -2.98
CA LEU A 485 27.66 -11.84 -2.21
C LEU A 485 26.40 -11.56 -3.06
N ALA A 486 26.36 -10.45 -3.79
CA ALA A 486 25.23 -10.15 -4.67
C ALA A 486 25.03 -11.24 -5.74
N VAL A 487 26.11 -11.73 -6.37
CA VAL A 487 26.03 -12.82 -7.35
C VAL A 487 25.60 -14.14 -6.70
N ALA A 488 26.07 -14.42 -5.48
CA ALA A 488 25.66 -15.63 -4.76
C ALA A 488 24.17 -15.58 -4.34
N GLN A 489 23.69 -14.40 -3.91
CA GLN A 489 22.28 -14.16 -3.58
C GLN A 489 21.38 -14.28 -4.81
N GLU A 490 21.75 -13.66 -5.94
CA GLU A 490 20.98 -13.74 -7.19
C GLU A 490 20.84 -15.19 -7.67
N LYS A 491 21.93 -15.96 -7.65
CA LYS A 491 21.90 -17.39 -7.99
C LYS A 491 21.00 -18.19 -7.06
N TRP A 492 21.06 -17.91 -5.76
CA TRP A 492 20.23 -18.59 -4.77
C TRP A 492 18.75 -18.24 -4.95
N GLU A 493 18.41 -16.98 -5.24
CA GLU A 493 17.03 -16.58 -5.58
C GLU A 493 16.52 -17.30 -6.84
N GLU A 494 17.36 -17.44 -7.87
CA GLU A 494 17.01 -18.20 -9.08
C GLU A 494 16.79 -19.69 -8.78
N GLU A 495 17.67 -20.31 -8.00
CA GLU A 495 17.53 -21.71 -7.57
C GLU A 495 16.29 -21.94 -6.72
N THR A 496 15.99 -21.01 -5.80
CA THR A 496 14.79 -21.07 -4.96
C THR A 496 13.54 -20.98 -5.85
N LYS A 497 13.53 -20.11 -6.86
CA LYS A 497 12.43 -20.03 -7.84
C LYS A 497 12.22 -21.30 -8.66
N LEU A 498 13.29 -22.05 -8.94
CA LEU A 498 13.24 -23.34 -9.63
C LEU A 498 12.70 -24.47 -8.73
N HIS A 499 12.91 -24.37 -7.42
CA HIS A 499 12.51 -25.36 -6.43
C HIS A 499 11.41 -24.81 -5.52
N ARG A 500 10.19 -24.70 -6.07
CA ARG A 500 9.01 -24.32 -5.27
C ARG A 500 8.63 -25.44 -4.32
N GLU A 501 8.41 -25.08 -3.07
CA GLU A 501 7.93 -26.00 -2.05
C GLU A 501 6.43 -26.22 -2.18
N THR A 502 5.98 -27.44 -1.92
CA THR A 502 4.55 -27.80 -2.07
C THR A 502 3.80 -27.61 -0.77
N VAL A 503 2.65 -26.93 -0.84
CA VAL A 503 1.73 -26.74 0.28
C VAL A 503 0.66 -27.82 0.22
N THR A 504 0.62 -28.65 1.27
CA THR A 504 -0.30 -29.77 1.44
C THR A 504 -1.44 -29.45 2.41
N GLU A 505 -2.47 -30.30 2.45
CA GLU A 505 -3.57 -30.20 3.42
C GLU A 505 -3.06 -30.12 4.88
N ASP A 506 -2.04 -30.91 5.23
CA ASP A 506 -1.47 -30.93 6.59
C ASP A 506 -0.86 -29.58 6.99
N ASN A 507 -0.26 -28.86 6.02
CA ASN A 507 0.31 -27.53 6.27
C ASN A 507 -0.80 -26.51 6.56
N VAL A 508 -1.91 -26.57 5.82
CA VAL A 508 -3.07 -25.70 6.02
C VAL A 508 -3.72 -25.97 7.38
N ALA A 509 -3.89 -27.23 7.74
CA ALA A 509 -4.46 -27.63 9.02
C ALA A 509 -3.57 -27.23 10.21
N ASP A 510 -2.25 -27.26 10.05
CA ASP A 510 -1.29 -26.74 11.04
C ASP A 510 -1.42 -25.23 11.25
N VAL A 511 -1.64 -24.46 10.17
CA VAL A 511 -1.88 -23.01 10.26
C VAL A 511 -3.19 -22.72 10.96
N ILE A 512 -4.28 -23.37 10.56
CA ILE A 512 -5.59 -23.15 11.19
C ILE A 512 -5.55 -23.55 12.67
N SER A 513 -4.79 -24.58 13.02
CA SER A 513 -4.56 -24.96 14.42
C SER A 513 -3.89 -23.86 15.22
N MET A 514 -2.93 -23.15 14.61
CA MET A 514 -2.23 -22.03 15.23
C MET A 514 -3.14 -20.79 15.34
N MET A 515 -3.88 -20.45 14.29
CA MET A 515 -4.80 -19.30 14.27
C MET A 515 -5.93 -19.46 15.30
N THR A 516 -6.52 -20.66 15.39
CA THR A 516 -7.71 -20.91 16.23
C THR A 516 -7.37 -21.49 17.60
N GLY A 517 -6.14 -21.99 17.80
CA GLY A 517 -5.77 -22.79 18.96
C GLY A 517 -6.42 -24.18 18.99
N VAL A 518 -7.16 -24.59 17.95
CA VAL A 518 -7.88 -25.87 17.87
C VAL A 518 -7.10 -26.84 16.98
N PRO A 519 -6.56 -27.96 17.49
CA PRO A 519 -5.72 -28.86 16.71
C PRO A 519 -6.50 -29.61 15.63
N VAL A 520 -6.23 -29.32 14.36
CA VAL A 520 -6.93 -29.84 13.17
C VAL A 520 -6.31 -31.14 12.64
N ASN A 521 -4.97 -31.26 12.68
CA ASN A 521 -4.21 -32.40 12.13
C ASN A 521 -4.45 -33.77 12.79
N ARG A 522 -5.25 -33.82 13.85
CA ARG A 522 -5.53 -35.06 14.59
C ARG A 522 -7.00 -35.47 14.52
N ILE A 523 -7.76 -35.03 13.51
CA ILE A 523 -9.22 -35.08 13.62
C ILE A 523 -9.92 -36.27 12.92
N ALA A 524 -9.45 -36.82 11.81
CA ALA A 524 -10.28 -37.85 11.16
C ALA A 524 -10.32 -39.21 11.91
N GLN A 525 -9.16 -39.77 12.25
CA GLN A 525 -9.08 -41.08 12.93
C GLN A 525 -8.86 -40.95 14.44
N THR A 526 -8.05 -40.00 14.89
CA THR A 526 -7.78 -39.81 16.32
C THR A 526 -8.88 -39.07 17.08
N GLU A 527 -9.68 -38.19 16.47
CA GLU A 527 -10.82 -37.56 17.19
C GLU A 527 -11.94 -38.56 17.44
N SER A 528 -12.29 -39.40 16.45
CA SER A 528 -13.31 -40.45 16.66
C SER A 528 -12.87 -41.42 17.77
N ASN A 529 -11.59 -41.81 17.78
CA ASN A 529 -11.01 -42.64 18.84
C ASN A 529 -10.94 -41.90 20.19
N LYS A 530 -10.52 -40.62 20.22
CA LYS A 530 -10.53 -39.77 21.44
C LYS A 530 -11.96 -39.62 21.97
N LEU A 531 -12.94 -39.41 21.11
CA LEU A 531 -14.35 -39.29 21.46
C LEU A 531 -14.88 -40.61 22.03
N ALA A 532 -14.52 -41.75 21.42
CA ALA A 532 -14.88 -43.07 21.93
C ALA A 532 -14.27 -43.34 23.33
N GLN A 533 -13.04 -42.91 23.56
CA GLN A 533 -12.31 -43.05 24.84
C GLN A 533 -12.59 -41.91 25.84
N LEU A 534 -13.39 -40.91 25.46
CA LEU A 534 -13.68 -39.73 26.29
C LEU A 534 -14.25 -40.08 27.68
N PRO A 535 -15.14 -41.09 27.86
CA PRO A 535 -15.58 -41.51 29.18
C PRO A 535 -14.42 -41.92 30.09
N GLU A 536 -13.44 -42.65 29.55
CA GLU A 536 -12.28 -43.16 30.29
C GLU A 536 -11.28 -42.05 30.60
N LEU A 537 -11.05 -41.13 29.66
CA LEU A 537 -10.14 -39.99 29.83
C LEU A 537 -10.63 -38.96 30.87
N ILE A 538 -11.94 -38.91 31.12
CA ILE A 538 -12.55 -38.07 32.16
C ILE A 538 -12.60 -38.82 33.49
N LYS A 539 -12.72 -40.15 33.45
CA LYS A 539 -12.71 -41.03 34.63
C LYS A 539 -11.39 -40.84 35.40
N GLY A 540 -11.50 -40.51 36.68
CA GLY A 540 -10.34 -40.20 37.54
C GLY A 540 -9.95 -38.73 37.61
N LYS A 541 -10.35 -37.88 36.65
CA LYS A 541 -10.19 -36.41 36.74
C LYS A 541 -11.39 -35.72 37.39
N VAL A 542 -12.57 -36.31 37.25
CA VAL A 542 -13.80 -35.92 37.96
C VAL A 542 -14.23 -37.13 38.79
N ILE A 543 -14.15 -37.00 40.11
CA ILE A 543 -14.38 -38.11 41.05
C ILE A 543 -15.83 -38.07 41.54
N GLY A 544 -16.52 -39.22 41.50
CA GLY A 544 -17.86 -39.40 42.08
C GLY A 544 -19.02 -38.82 41.27
N GLN A 545 -18.83 -38.49 39.99
CA GLN A 545 -19.85 -37.90 39.11
C GLN A 545 -20.08 -38.72 37.82
N ASP A 546 -19.94 -40.05 37.89
CA ASP A 546 -19.92 -40.93 36.71
C ASP A 546 -21.20 -40.83 35.85
N ASP A 547 -22.39 -40.74 36.46
CA ASP A 547 -23.66 -40.59 35.73
C ASP A 547 -23.75 -39.26 34.96
N ALA A 548 -23.28 -38.16 35.57
CA ALA A 548 -23.25 -36.86 34.94
C ALA A 548 -22.25 -36.83 33.77
N VAL A 549 -21.06 -37.39 33.96
CA VAL A 549 -20.03 -37.53 32.91
C VAL A 549 -20.56 -38.35 31.74
N ALA A 550 -21.18 -39.51 32.02
CA ALA A 550 -21.71 -40.39 30.97
C ALA A 550 -22.77 -39.68 30.10
N LYS A 551 -23.69 -38.93 30.71
CA LYS A 551 -24.73 -38.17 29.99
C LYS A 551 -24.15 -37.07 29.11
N VAL A 552 -23.19 -36.31 29.63
CA VAL A 552 -22.51 -35.23 28.90
C VAL A 552 -21.71 -35.78 27.72
N VAL A 553 -20.88 -36.81 27.97
CA VAL A 553 -20.05 -37.44 26.93
C VAL A 553 -20.92 -38.04 25.83
N LYS A 554 -22.01 -38.74 26.16
CA LYS A 554 -22.92 -39.33 25.16
C LYS A 554 -23.61 -38.27 24.30
N ALA A 555 -23.92 -37.10 24.85
CA ALA A 555 -24.48 -35.99 24.09
C ALA A 555 -23.44 -35.35 23.15
N ILE A 556 -22.20 -35.16 23.63
CA ILE A 556 -21.09 -34.63 22.83
C ILE A 556 -20.74 -35.58 21.68
N GLN A 557 -20.59 -36.88 21.95
CA GLN A 557 -20.33 -37.90 20.94
C GLN A 557 -21.38 -37.89 19.82
N ARG A 558 -22.67 -37.85 20.19
CA ARG A 558 -23.78 -37.81 19.24
C ARG A 558 -23.74 -36.57 18.35
N ASN A 559 -23.48 -35.41 18.94
CA ASN A 559 -23.48 -34.14 18.24
C ASN A 559 -22.21 -33.93 17.38
N ARG A 560 -21.07 -34.51 17.78
CA ARG A 560 -19.83 -34.53 17.00
C ARG A 560 -19.83 -35.55 15.86
N ALA A 561 -20.70 -36.56 15.89
CA ALA A 561 -20.91 -37.51 14.80
C ALA A 561 -21.69 -36.94 13.59
N GLY A 562 -21.86 -35.61 13.50
CA GLY A 562 -22.52 -34.94 12.37
C GLY A 562 -24.05 -34.94 12.39
N LEU A 563 -24.67 -35.43 13.47
CA LEU A 563 -26.15 -35.50 13.60
C LEU A 563 -26.79 -34.21 14.12
N LYS A 564 -26.06 -33.09 14.12
CA LYS A 564 -26.48 -31.84 14.76
C LYS A 564 -26.62 -30.72 13.73
N ASP A 565 -27.57 -29.84 13.99
CA ASP A 565 -27.70 -28.52 13.34
C ASP A 565 -26.42 -27.68 13.59
N PRO A 566 -25.70 -27.24 12.53
CA PRO A 566 -24.49 -26.43 12.64
C PRO A 566 -24.67 -25.14 13.45
N ASN A 567 -25.87 -24.56 13.45
CA ASN A 567 -26.17 -23.27 14.10
C ASN A 567 -26.41 -23.38 15.62
N LYS A 568 -26.18 -24.54 16.23
CA LYS A 568 -26.39 -24.77 17.67
C LYS A 568 -25.08 -25.06 18.40
N PRO A 569 -25.00 -24.95 19.74
CA PRO A 569 -23.84 -25.40 20.51
C PRO A 569 -23.59 -26.91 20.42
N ILE A 570 -22.32 -27.37 20.54
CA ILE A 570 -21.96 -28.81 20.55
C ILE A 570 -22.71 -29.57 21.64
N GLY A 571 -23.02 -28.93 22.76
CA GLY A 571 -23.94 -29.44 23.76
C GLY A 571 -24.41 -28.30 24.66
N SER A 572 -25.69 -28.32 25.02
CA SER A 572 -26.27 -27.40 25.98
C SER A 572 -26.56 -28.18 27.26
N PHE A 573 -25.84 -27.83 28.34
CA PHE A 573 -25.91 -28.55 29.60
C PHE A 573 -26.25 -27.61 30.74
N ILE A 574 -27.07 -28.09 31.68
CA ILE A 574 -27.32 -27.42 32.95
C ILE A 574 -26.78 -28.33 34.05
N PHE A 575 -25.74 -27.89 34.75
CA PHE A 575 -25.15 -28.64 35.85
C PHE A 575 -25.83 -28.29 37.17
N LEU A 576 -26.63 -29.21 37.71
CA LEU A 576 -27.34 -29.07 38.98
C LEU A 576 -26.49 -29.61 40.15
N GLY A 577 -26.62 -29.01 41.33
CA GLY A 577 -25.83 -29.38 42.52
C GLY A 577 -25.33 -28.17 43.34
N GLN A 578 -24.77 -28.43 44.52
CA GLN A 578 -24.18 -27.38 45.37
C GLN A 578 -22.85 -26.86 44.79
N THR A 579 -22.30 -25.78 45.34
CA THR A 579 -20.95 -25.31 44.98
C THR A 579 -19.91 -26.35 45.42
N GLY A 580 -18.81 -26.47 44.67
CA GLY A 580 -17.72 -27.42 45.00
C GLY A 580 -17.93 -28.88 44.58
N VAL A 581 -19.10 -29.28 44.09
CA VAL A 581 -19.37 -30.69 43.68
C VAL A 581 -18.69 -31.12 42.37
N GLY A 582 -17.89 -30.27 41.75
CA GLY A 582 -17.12 -30.59 40.53
C GLY A 582 -17.70 -30.06 39.20
N LYS A 583 -18.73 -29.20 39.21
CA LYS A 583 -19.34 -28.64 37.98
C LYS A 583 -18.32 -27.90 37.10
N THR A 584 -17.60 -26.95 37.69
CA THR A 584 -16.57 -26.17 36.98
C THR A 584 -15.39 -27.06 36.58
N GLN A 585 -15.06 -28.05 37.41
CA GLN A 585 -13.98 -28.99 37.11
C GLN A 585 -14.30 -29.83 35.87
N LEU A 586 -15.54 -30.31 35.74
CA LEU A 586 -15.99 -31.02 34.55
C LEU A 586 -15.89 -30.14 33.29
N ALA A 587 -16.27 -28.86 33.37
CA ALA A 587 -16.13 -27.93 32.25
C ALA A 587 -14.66 -27.71 31.84
N LYS A 588 -13.75 -27.54 32.81
CA LYS A 588 -12.30 -27.42 32.55
C LYS A 588 -11.70 -28.68 31.92
N VAL A 589 -12.04 -29.85 32.45
CA VAL A 589 -11.58 -31.13 31.91
C VAL A 589 -12.11 -31.34 30.50
N LEU A 590 -13.37 -31.00 30.24
CA LEU A 590 -13.94 -31.04 28.88
C LEU A 590 -13.22 -30.09 27.93
N SER A 591 -12.91 -28.86 28.37
CA SER A 591 -12.13 -27.91 27.58
C SER A 591 -10.79 -28.51 27.17
N LYS A 592 -10.05 -29.06 28.14
CA LYS A 592 -8.76 -29.70 27.89
C LYS A 592 -8.84 -30.93 26.98
N GLN A 593 -9.89 -31.76 27.10
CA GLN A 593 -9.97 -33.00 26.32
C GLN A 593 -10.54 -32.77 24.91
N LEU A 594 -11.35 -31.73 24.71
CA LEU A 594 -12.00 -31.44 23.43
C LEU A 594 -11.25 -30.38 22.60
N PHE A 595 -10.57 -29.45 23.25
CA PHE A 595 -9.88 -28.33 22.59
C PHE A 595 -8.38 -28.29 22.94
N ASP A 596 -7.85 -29.31 23.62
CA ASP A 596 -6.45 -29.46 24.02
C ASP A 596 -5.88 -28.27 24.85
N SER A 597 -6.74 -27.35 25.31
CA SER A 597 -6.42 -26.21 26.18
C SER A 597 -7.46 -25.99 27.29
N GLU A 598 -6.99 -25.65 28.49
CA GLU A 598 -7.84 -25.22 29.60
C GLU A 598 -8.30 -23.76 29.46
N GLU A 599 -7.60 -22.97 28.65
CA GLU A 599 -7.86 -21.53 28.44
C GLU A 599 -9.00 -21.27 27.46
N SER A 600 -9.38 -22.26 26.65
CA SER A 600 -10.55 -22.19 25.75
C SER A 600 -11.90 -22.19 26.49
N LEU A 601 -11.91 -22.13 27.83
CA LEU A 601 -13.12 -22.04 28.65
C LEU A 601 -13.47 -20.58 28.95
N ILE A 602 -14.48 -20.06 28.27
CA ILE A 602 -15.11 -18.78 28.64
C ILE A 602 -16.01 -19.01 29.86
N ARG A 603 -15.76 -18.26 30.94
CA ARG A 603 -16.57 -18.29 32.17
C ARG A 603 -17.22 -16.93 32.40
N ILE A 604 -18.53 -16.93 32.53
CA ILE A 604 -19.32 -15.75 32.89
C ILE A 604 -19.99 -16.01 34.24
N ASP A 605 -19.83 -15.11 35.22
CA ASP A 605 -20.49 -15.22 36.52
C ASP A 605 -21.86 -14.54 36.48
N MET A 606 -22.93 -15.32 36.51
CA MET A 606 -24.31 -14.80 36.44
C MET A 606 -24.67 -13.89 37.63
N SER A 607 -23.95 -13.98 38.75
CA SER A 607 -24.18 -13.12 39.92
C SER A 607 -23.87 -11.65 39.61
N GLU A 608 -22.96 -11.41 38.67
CA GLU A 608 -22.60 -10.06 38.22
C GLU A 608 -23.68 -9.42 37.33
N TYR A 609 -24.64 -10.20 36.83
CA TYR A 609 -25.65 -9.78 35.85
C TYR A 609 -27.10 -9.78 36.37
N MET A 610 -27.30 -9.78 37.69
CA MET A 610 -28.66 -9.75 38.26
C MET A 610 -29.39 -8.42 38.04
N GLU A 611 -28.64 -7.32 37.90
CA GLU A 611 -29.20 -5.99 37.71
C GLU A 611 -29.43 -5.66 36.23
N LYS A 612 -30.53 -4.96 35.93
CA LYS A 612 -30.87 -4.55 34.55
C LYS A 612 -29.76 -3.77 33.85
N PHE A 613 -28.96 -3.02 34.60
CA PHE A 613 -27.86 -2.22 34.06
C PHE A 613 -26.55 -2.99 33.92
N ALA A 614 -26.41 -4.17 34.53
CA ALA A 614 -25.21 -4.98 34.40
C ALA A 614 -25.15 -5.70 33.04
N ILE A 615 -26.29 -5.87 32.36
CA ILE A 615 -26.38 -6.47 31.01
C ILE A 615 -25.55 -5.68 29.99
N SER A 616 -25.37 -4.37 30.16
CA SER A 616 -24.53 -3.57 29.25
C SER A 616 -23.04 -3.89 29.35
N ARG A 617 -22.60 -4.61 30.40
CA ARG A 617 -21.22 -5.11 30.54
C ARG A 617 -20.97 -6.44 29.83
N LEU A 618 -22.02 -7.05 29.26
CA LEU A 618 -21.98 -8.34 28.55
C LEU A 618 -21.83 -8.13 27.03
N VAL A 619 -21.92 -6.88 26.56
CA VAL A 619 -21.89 -6.48 25.14
C VAL A 619 -20.48 -6.10 24.72
#